data_AF-T1G737-F1
#
_entry.id   AF-T1G737-F1
#
_cell.length_a   1.000
_cell.length_b   1.000
_cell.length_c   1.000
_cell.angle_alpha   90.00
_cell.angle_beta   90.00
_cell.angle_gamma   90.00
#
_symmetry.space_group_name_H-M   'P 1'
#
loop_
_entity.id
_entity.type
_entity.pdbx_description
1 polymer ?
#
loop_
_entity_poly.entity_id
_entity_poly.type
_entity_poly.pdbx_seq_one_letter_code
_entity_poly.pdbx_strand_id
1 'polypeptide(L)'
;QARPRDEGLTPYQGKKRCFGEFKCPKCKRKWVSGNSWANIGQDCIKCKINVYPHKQRPLEKCSYKSSHQLHQQNLCEKCRNLGYSCRRCSC
;
A
#
# COMPACT_ATOMS: atom_id res chain seq x y z
N GLN A 1 30.37 -8.01 3.60
CA GLN A 1 29.25 -7.06 3.42
C GLN A 1 28.00 -7.69 4.01
N ALA A 2 27.58 -7.33 5.22
CA ALA A 2 26.43 -7.94 5.90
C ALA A 2 25.33 -6.88 6.07
N ARG A 3 24.23 -7.01 5.32
CA ARG A 3 22.99 -6.28 5.64
C ARG A 3 22.15 -7.20 6.51
N PRO A 4 21.82 -6.83 7.76
CA PRO A 4 21.01 -7.66 8.63
C PRO A 4 19.59 -7.77 8.07
N ARG A 5 18.99 -8.93 8.36
CA ARG A 5 17.69 -9.42 7.92
C ARG A 5 16.56 -8.56 8.49
N ASP A 6 15.90 -7.79 7.63
CA ASP A 6 14.51 -7.40 7.82
C ASP A 6 13.73 -7.96 6.63
N GLU A 7 13.29 -9.21 6.80
CA GLU A 7 12.59 -10.07 5.83
C GLU A 7 11.16 -9.58 5.57
N GLY A 8 11.03 -8.56 4.73
CA GLY A 8 9.73 -8.07 4.32
C GLY A 8 9.64 -7.80 2.82
N LEU A 9 8.48 -8.09 2.23
CA LEU A 9 8.18 -7.82 0.81
C LEU A 9 8.11 -6.32 0.50
N THR A 10 8.12 -5.46 1.53
CA THR A 10 8.01 -4.01 1.42
C THR A 10 8.99 -3.28 2.34
N PRO A 11 9.47 -2.07 1.97
CA PRO A 11 10.45 -1.34 2.78
C PRO A 11 9.95 -0.89 4.17
N TYR A 12 8.63 -0.75 4.36
CA TYR A 12 8.03 -0.47 5.66
C TYR A 12 7.57 -1.77 6.32
N GLN A 13 7.94 -1.97 7.59
CA GLN A 13 7.58 -3.14 8.41
C GLN A 13 6.70 -2.79 9.63
N GLY A 14 6.10 -1.60 9.66
CA GLY A 14 5.26 -1.17 10.77
C GLY A 14 3.80 -1.63 10.67
N LYS A 15 3.07 -1.49 11.78
CA LYS A 15 1.66 -1.90 11.90
C LYS A 15 0.66 -0.86 11.40
N LYS A 16 1.08 0.39 11.20
CA LYS A 16 0.19 1.51 10.81
C LYS A 16 0.08 1.61 9.28
N ARG A 17 -0.94 2.33 8.80
CA ARG A 17 -1.01 2.72 7.39
C ARG A 17 0.10 3.70 7.05
N CYS A 18 0.59 3.60 5.82
CA CYS A 18 1.58 4.49 5.25
C CYS A 18 1.21 4.85 3.80
N PHE A 19 1.82 5.90 3.27
CA PHE A 19 1.82 6.17 1.84
C PHE A 19 2.78 5.19 1.15
N GLY A 20 2.30 4.45 0.16
CA GLY A 20 3.12 3.62 -0.71
C GLY A 20 3.16 4.18 -2.12
N GLU A 21 4.35 4.21 -2.72
CA GLU A 21 4.55 4.46 -4.15
C GLU A 21 4.70 3.11 -4.86
N PHE A 22 3.91 2.91 -5.91
CA PHE A 22 3.84 1.65 -6.66
C PHE A 22 4.29 1.89 -8.10
N LYS A 23 4.94 0.89 -8.69
CA LYS A 23 5.36 0.89 -10.09
C LYS A 23 5.10 -0.48 -10.70
N CYS A 24 4.17 -0.57 -11.63
CA CYS A 24 3.87 -1.84 -12.29
C CYS A 24 5.06 -2.30 -13.14
N PRO A 25 5.58 -3.53 -12.97
CA PRO A 25 6.70 -4.02 -13.76
C PRO A 25 6.32 -4.28 -15.23
N LYS A 26 5.04 -4.61 -15.50
CA LYS A 26 4.51 -4.86 -16.85
C LYS A 26 4.23 -3.57 -17.63
N CYS A 27 3.30 -2.74 -17.17
CA CYS A 27 2.88 -1.53 -17.91
C CYS A 27 3.64 -0.25 -17.51
N LYS A 28 4.60 -0.33 -16.58
CA LYS A 28 5.42 0.79 -16.06
C LYS A 28 4.62 1.95 -15.43
N ARG A 29 3.29 1.83 -15.31
CA ARG A 29 2.44 2.80 -14.63
C ARG A 29 2.90 2.99 -13.19
N LYS A 30 2.93 4.24 -12.74
CA LYS A 30 3.21 4.62 -11.36
C LYS A 30 1.93 5.14 -10.72
N TRP A 31 1.72 4.81 -9.45
CA TRP A 31 0.63 5.36 -8.65
C TRP A 31 1.03 5.45 -7.19
N VAL A 32 0.30 6.25 -6.42
CA VAL A 32 0.49 6.41 -4.98
C VAL A 32 -0.77 5.99 -4.27
N SER A 33 -0.63 5.43 -3.06
CA SER A 33 -1.77 5.03 -2.24
C SER A 33 -1.50 5.26 -0.76
N GLY A 34 -2.39 5.98 -0.08
CA GLY A 34 -2.37 6.17 1.38
C GLY A 34 -2.84 4.96 2.19
N ASN A 35 -3.15 3.84 1.52
CA ASN A 35 -3.55 2.57 2.15
C ASN A 35 -2.50 1.50 1.88
N SER A 36 -1.22 1.86 1.99
CA SER A 36 -0.13 0.91 1.95
C SER A 36 0.14 0.35 3.35
N TRP A 37 0.49 -0.93 3.40
CA TRP A 37 0.77 -1.67 4.62
C TRP A 37 2.06 -2.46 4.45
N ALA A 38 2.68 -2.83 5.56
CA ALA A 38 3.81 -3.74 5.54
C ALA A 38 3.43 -5.07 4.89
N ASN A 39 4.26 -5.55 3.97
CA ASN A 39 4.15 -6.84 3.29
C ASN A 39 2.85 -7.03 2.49
N ILE A 40 2.19 -5.93 2.09
CA ILE A 40 0.96 -5.98 1.30
C ILE A 40 1.11 -5.20 0.00
N GLY A 41 0.67 -5.82 -1.09
CA GLY A 41 0.65 -5.21 -2.42
C GLY A 41 -0.68 -4.58 -2.83
N GLN A 42 -0.68 -3.96 -4.02
CA GLN A 42 -1.89 -3.52 -4.70
C GLN A 42 -1.87 -4.00 -6.15
N ASP A 43 -3.03 -4.44 -6.62
CA ASP A 43 -3.19 -4.89 -7.99
C ASP A 43 -3.17 -3.71 -8.95
N CYS A 44 -2.36 -3.84 -10.00
CA CYS A 44 -2.36 -2.86 -11.08
C CYS A 44 -3.73 -2.86 -11.77
N ILE A 45 -4.39 -1.70 -11.88
CA ILE A 45 -5.71 -1.55 -12.54
C ILE A 45 -5.74 -2.19 -13.94
N LYS A 46 -4.67 -1.98 -14.73
CA LYS A 46 -4.56 -2.46 -16.11
C LYS A 46 -4.12 -3.92 -16.20
N CYS A 47 -3.09 -4.30 -15.45
CA CYS A 47 -2.44 -5.61 -15.60
C CYS A 47 -2.99 -6.68 -14.65
N LYS A 48 -3.75 -6.30 -13.61
CA LYS A 48 -4.28 -7.19 -12.58
C LYS A 48 -3.24 -8.10 -11.94
N ILE A 49 -2.00 -7.61 -11.82
CA ILE A 49 -0.92 -8.26 -11.09
C ILE A 49 -0.71 -7.55 -9.78
N ASN A 50 -0.36 -8.31 -8.74
CA ASN A 50 -0.01 -7.75 -7.45
C ASN A 50 1.33 -7.03 -7.54
N VAL A 51 1.37 -5.79 -7.08
CA VAL A 51 2.56 -4.94 -7.10
C VAL A 51 2.84 -4.45 -5.70
N TYR A 52 4.03 -4.74 -5.20
CA TYR A 52 4.50 -4.22 -3.92
C TYR A 52 5.00 -2.78 -4.05
N PRO A 53 4.78 -1.94 -3.04
CA PRO A 53 5.30 -0.59 -3.03
C PRO A 53 6.83 -0.60 -2.97
N HIS A 54 7.47 0.21 -3.81
CA HIS A 54 8.93 0.34 -3.85
C HIS A 54 9.43 1.43 -2.91
N LYS A 55 8.55 2.32 -2.48
CA LYS A 55 8.80 3.32 -1.43
C LYS A 55 7.59 3.39 -0.54
N GLN A 56 7.81 3.46 0.76
CA GLN A 56 6.76 3.68 1.74
C GLN A 56 7.18 4.80 2.69
N ARG A 57 6.26 5.69 2.99
CA ARG A 57 6.47 6.84 3.87
C ARG A 57 5.36 6.88 4.92
N PRO A 58 5.70 7.08 6.20
CA PRO A 58 4.68 7.19 7.24
C PRO A 58 3.71 8.33 6.93
N LEU A 59 2.45 8.15 7.32
CA LEU A 59 1.47 9.23 7.33
C LEU A 59 1.81 10.15 8.51
N GLU A 60 2.43 11.30 8.24
CA GLU A 60 2.53 12.37 9.25
C GLU A 60 1.12 12.87 9.61
N LYS A 61 0.96 13.36 10.84
CA LYS A 61 -0.30 13.67 11.55
C LYS A 61 -1.49 13.98 10.65
N CYS A 62 -2.63 13.39 11.01
CA CYS A 62 -4.02 13.49 10.52
C CYS A 62 -4.44 14.77 9.73
N SER A 63 -3.72 15.14 8.68
CA SER A 63 -3.96 16.35 7.88
C SER A 63 -4.44 16.00 6.47
N TYR A 64 -4.56 14.72 6.15
CA TYR A 64 -5.29 14.32 4.95
C TYR A 64 -6.78 14.47 5.25
N LYS A 65 -7.27 15.71 5.11
CA LYS A 65 -8.71 15.96 4.89
C LYS A 65 -9.15 14.93 3.87
N SER A 66 -10.21 14.19 4.18
CA SER A 66 -10.80 13.14 3.36
C SER A 66 -11.04 13.63 1.93
N SER A 67 -10.02 13.71 1.08
CA SER A 67 -10.27 13.70 -0.34
C SER A 67 -10.87 12.34 -0.60
N HIS A 68 -12.07 12.38 -1.15
CA HIS A 68 -12.87 11.26 -1.61
C HIS A 68 -12.17 10.47 -2.73
N GLN A 69 -10.83 10.39 -2.76
CA GLN A 69 -10.15 9.36 -3.52
C GLN A 69 -10.61 8.03 -2.95
N LEU A 70 -11.50 7.42 -3.74
CA LEU A 70 -12.12 6.15 -3.46
C LEU A 70 -10.99 5.14 -3.32
N HIS A 71 -10.85 4.63 -2.10
CA HIS A 71 -9.98 3.50 -1.87
C HIS A 71 -10.53 2.33 -2.69
N GLN A 72 -9.78 1.91 -3.71
CA GLN A 72 -10.20 0.84 -4.62
C GLN A 72 -10.01 -0.51 -3.93
N GLN A 73 -10.98 -0.89 -3.10
CA GLN A 73 -10.96 -2.13 -2.29
C GLN A 73 -10.61 -3.37 -3.12
N ASN A 74 -11.15 -3.45 -4.34
CA ASN A 74 -10.94 -4.56 -5.28
C ASN A 74 -9.48 -4.77 -5.71
N LEU A 75 -8.62 -3.77 -5.51
CA LEU A 75 -7.19 -3.82 -5.87
C LEU A 75 -6.29 -3.87 -4.64
N CYS A 76 -6.83 -3.76 -3.44
CA CYS A 76 -6.04 -3.81 -2.22
C CYS A 76 -6.01 -5.24 -1.71
N GLU A 77 -4.83 -5.85 -1.73
CA GLU A 77 -4.63 -7.20 -1.21
C GLU A 77 -5.05 -7.30 0.26
N LYS A 78 -4.84 -6.25 1.07
CA LYS A 78 -5.34 -6.22 2.46
C LYS A 78 -6.87 -6.31 2.54
N CYS A 79 -7.59 -5.57 1.70
CA CYS A 79 -9.06 -5.59 1.74
C CYS A 79 -9.60 -6.93 1.29
N ARG A 80 -8.96 -7.55 0.29
CA ARG A 80 -9.29 -8.90 -0.15
C ARG A 80 -9.08 -9.92 0.97
N ASN A 81 -7.98 -9.81 1.72
CA ASN A 81 -7.70 -10.68 2.86
C ASN A 81 -8.63 -10.45 4.05
N LEU A 82 -9.05 -9.19 4.30
CA LEU A 82 -9.95 -8.85 5.39
C LEU A 82 -11.42 -9.16 5.07
N GLY A 83 -11.81 -9.15 3.78
CA GLY A 83 -13.22 -9.17 3.37
C GLY A 83 -13.95 -7.84 3.58
N TYR A 84 -13.26 -6.80 4.08
CA TYR A 84 -13.80 -5.46 4.31
C TYR A 84 -12.75 -4.36 4.09
N SER A 85 -13.19 -3.11 3.95
CA SER A 85 -12.33 -1.94 3.71
C SER A 85 -11.27 -1.75 4.79
N CYS A 86 -9.99 -1.78 4.40
CA CYS A 86 -8.86 -1.48 5.28
C CYS A 86 -8.75 0.03 5.61
N ARG A 87 -9.67 0.87 5.11
CA ARG A 87 -9.72 2.31 5.40
C ARG A 87 -10.46 2.62 6.71
N ARG A 88 -11.07 1.63 7.38
CA ARG A 88 -11.69 1.82 8.71
C ARG A 88 -10.64 2.43 9.67
N CYS A 89 -10.67 3.75 9.81
CA CYS A 89 -10.21 4.40 11.03
C CYS A 89 -11.20 3.93 12.09
N SER A 90 -10.78 3.03 12.97
CA SER A 90 -11.26 3.11 14.33
C SER A 90 -10.70 4.42 14.86
N CYS A 91 -11.51 5.46 14.90
CA CYS A 91 -11.22 6.61 15.74
C CYS A 91 -11.17 6.15 17.19
#